data_AF-A0A7W1SC61-F1
#
_entry.id   AF-A0A7W1SC61-F1
#
_cell.length_a   1.000
_cell.length_b   1.000
_cell.length_c   1.000
_cell.angle_alpha   90.00
_cell.angle_beta   90.00
_cell.angle_gamma   90.00
#
_symmetry.space_group_name_H-M   'P 1'
#
loop_
_entity.id
_entity.type
_entity.pdbx_description
1 polymer ?
#
loop_
_entity_poly.entity_id
_entity_poly.type
_entity_poly.pdbx_seq_one_letter_code
_entity_poly.pdbx_strand_id
1 'polypeptide(L)' 'MRDRAAFKESVRPILEWNFQRIIVGHGEIIETDAKRIFCEELRARNLLPTPEGV' A
#
# COMPACT_ATOMS: atom_id res chain seq x y z
N MET A 1 -5.93 -13.12 -4.91
CA MET A 1 -6.05 -12.63 -3.51
C MET A 1 -7.44 -12.97 -3.03
N ARG A 2 -7.56 -13.73 -1.94
CA ARG A 2 -8.85 -14.30 -1.51
C ARG A 2 -9.74 -13.26 -0.82
N ASP A 3 -9.18 -12.20 -0.25
CA ASP A 3 -9.93 -11.17 0.48
C ASP A 3 -9.37 -9.75 0.27
N ARG A 4 -10.07 -8.94 -0.53
CA ARG A 4 -9.69 -7.54 -0.78
C ARG A 4 -9.87 -6.65 0.45
N ALA A 5 -10.87 -6.95 1.29
CA ALA A 5 -11.15 -6.21 2.52
C ALA A 5 -10.04 -6.44 3.57
N ALA A 6 -9.67 -7.70 3.81
CA ALA A 6 -8.57 -8.03 4.71
C ALA A 6 -7.23 -7.42 4.26
N PHE A 7 -7.01 -7.34 2.94
CA PHE A 7 -5.83 -6.67 2.39
C PHE A 7 -5.83 -5.17 2.69
N LYS A 8 -6.96 -4.47 2.48
CA LYS A 8 -7.10 -3.03 2.79
C LYS A 8 -6.81 -2.75 4.26
N GLU A 9 -7.37 -3.55 5.17
CA GLU A 9 -7.13 -3.41 6.62
C GLU A 9 -5.67 -3.65 7.01
N SER A 10 -5.02 -4.64 6.38
CA SER A 10 -3.61 -4.95 6.67
C SER A 10 -2.65 -3.87 6.19
N VAL A 11 -3.00 -3.17 5.11
CA VAL A 11 -2.16 -2.13 4.49
C VAL A 11 -2.35 -0.76 5.16
N ARG A 12 -3.50 -0.51 5.80
CA ARG A 12 -3.80 0.76 6.50
C ARG A 12 -2.69 1.23 7.45
N PRO A 13 -2.22 0.44 8.44
CA PRO A 13 -1.19 0.92 9.37
C PRO A 13 0.17 1.16 8.71
N ILE A 14 0.47 0.49 7.59
CA ILE A 14 1.71 0.68 6.84
C ILE A 14 1.69 2.04 6.13
N LEU A 15 0.53 2.45 5.60
CA LEU A 15 0.37 3.75 4.94
C LEU A 15 0.45 4.94 5.91
N GLU A 16 0.27 4.74 7.22
CA GLU A 16 0.49 5.78 8.22
C GLU A 16 1.99 6.11 8.40
N TRP A 17 2.88 5.16 8.09
CA TRP A 17 4.31 5.38 8.21
C TRP A 17 4.85 6.31 7.11
N ASN A 18 5.88 7.08 7.44
CA ASN A 18 6.63 7.87 6.46
C ASN A 18 7.79 7.04 5.88
N PHE A 19 7.49 6.14 4.95
CA PHE A 19 8.49 5.30 4.30
C PHE A 19 8.85 5.83 2.90
N GLN A 20 10.12 5.73 2.55
CA GLN A 20 10.63 6.12 1.22
C GLN A 20 11.05 4.92 0.37
N ARG A 21 11.18 3.74 0.97
CA ARG A 21 11.66 2.51 0.33
C ARG A 21 10.72 1.34 0.62
N ILE A 22 10.47 0.50 -0.39
CA ILE A 22 9.80 -0.80 -0.25
C ILE A 22 10.77 -1.88 -0.77
N ILE A 23 11.10 -2.84 0.10
CA ILE A 23 11.88 -4.02 -0.26
C ILE A 23 10.89 -5.16 -0.48
N VAL A 24 10.76 -5.61 -1.71
CA VAL A 24 9.91 -6.76 -2.07
C VAL A 24 10.71 -8.06 -1.93
N GLY A 25 10.05 -9.12 -1.45
CA GLY A 25 10.69 -10.45 -1.40
C GLY A 25 10.95 -11.06 -2.78
N HIS A 26 10.30 -10.53 -3.82
CA HIS A 26 10.51 -10.92 -5.21
C HIS A 26 10.27 -9.72 -6.13
N GLY A 27 11.24 -9.39 -6.98
CA GLY A 27 11.17 -8.27 -7.94
C GLY A 27 12.13 -7.13 -7.62
N GLU A 28 11.90 -5.98 -8.26
CA GLU A 28 12.72 -4.78 -8.08
C GLU A 28 12.36 -4.01 -6.81
N ILE A 29 13.40 -3.53 -6.12
CA ILE A 29 13.27 -2.71 -4.92
C ILE A 29 12.92 -1.28 -5.35
N ILE A 30 11.91 -0.68 -4.71
CA ILE A 30 11.58 0.74 -4.92
C ILE A 30 12.31 1.54 -3.85
N GLU A 31 13.34 2.29 -4.24
CA GLU A 31 14.24 2.97 -3.29
C GLU A 31 13.85 4.41 -2.94
N THR A 32 13.07 5.08 -3.78
CA THR A 32 12.63 6.47 -3.61
C THR A 32 11.14 6.59 -3.92
N ASP A 33 10.48 7.58 -3.31
CA ASP A 33 9.05 7.86 -3.51
C ASP A 33 8.12 6.65 -3.27
N ALA A 34 8.58 5.63 -2.55
CA ALA A 34 7.88 4.34 -2.52
C ALA A 34 6.46 4.45 -1.98
N LYS A 35 6.20 5.33 -1.00
CA LYS A 35 4.85 5.59 -0.49
C LYS A 35 3.92 6.16 -1.55
N ARG A 36 4.40 7.12 -2.34
CA ARG A 36 3.62 7.74 -3.42
C ARG A 36 3.28 6.69 -4.48
N ILE A 37 4.29 5.99 -4.98
CA ILE A 37 4.14 4.95 -6.01
C ILE A 37 3.19 3.84 -5.52
N PHE A 38 3.35 3.41 -4.27
CA PHE A 38 2.49 2.38 -3.67
C PHE A 38 1.03 2.85 -3.55
N CYS A 39 0.79 4.08 -3.11
CA CYS A 39 -0.56 4.65 -3.09
C CYS A 39 -1.19 4.75 -4.49
N GLU A 40 -0.42 5.14 -5.50
CA GLU A 40 -0.88 5.23 -6.89
C GLU A 40 -1.28 3.84 -7.43
N GLU A 41 -0.45 2.83 -7.22
CA GLU A 41 -0.73 1.44 -7.61
C GLU A 41 -1.95 0.86 -6.87
N LEU A 42 -2.06 1.11 -5.57
CA LEU A 42 -3.22 0.69 -4.78
C LEU A 42 -4.50 1.36 -5.28
N ARG A 43 -4.45 2.65 -5.63
CA ARG A 43 -5.58 3.37 -6.21
C ARG A 43 -5.97 2.79 -7.56
N ALA A 44 -5.01 2.57 -8.47
CA ALA A 44 -5.25 2.00 -9.79
C ALA A 44 -5.92 0.61 -9.73
N ARG A 45 -5.64 -0.16 -8.67
CA ARG A 45 -6.18 -1.51 -8.45
C ARG A 45 -7.44 -1.53 -7.58
N ASN A 46 -7.94 -0.36 -7.16
CA ASN A 46 -9.07 -0.19 -6.24
C ASN A 46 -8.86 -0.87 -4.87
N LEU A 47 -7.60 -0.90 -4.42
CA LEU A 47 -7.12 -1.50 -3.18
C LEU A 47 -6.66 -0.47 -2.15
N LEU A 48 -6.74 0.83 -2.45
CA LEU A 48 -6.47 1.86 -1.45
C LEU A 48 -7.52 1.73 -0.33
N PRO A 49 -7.09 1.58 0.95
CA PRO A 49 -8.02 1.64 2.06
C PRO A 49 -8.65 3.04 2.07
N THR A 50 -9.97 3.08 1.93
CA THR A 50 -10.73 4.29 2.22
C THR A 50 -10.71 4.50 3.73
N PRO A 51 -10.58 5.74 4.23
CA PRO A 51 -10.91 6.03 5.62
C PRO A 51 -12.43 5.85 5.75
N GLU A 52 -12.89 4.62 5.99
CA GLU A 52 -14.26 4.36 6.40
C GLU A 52 -14.38 4.71 7.89
N GLY A 53 -15.05 5.83 8.16
CA GLY A 53 -15.78 6.10 9.41
C GLY A 53 -14.95 6.41 10.65
N VAL A 54 -14.78 7.71 10.92
CA VAL A 54 -14.89 8.23 12.30
C VAL A 54 -16.37 8.31 12.64
#